data_AF-U1N9Y0-F1
#
_entry.id   AF-U1N9Y0-F1
#
_cell.length_a   1.000
_cell.length_b   1.000
_cell.length_c   1.000
_cell.angle_alpha   90.00
_cell.angle_beta   90.00
_cell.angle_gamma   90.00
#
_symmetry.space_group_name_H-M   'P 1'
#
loop_
_entity.id
_entity.type
_entity.pdbx_description
1 polymer ?
#
loop_
_entity_poly.entity_id
_entity_poly.type
_entity_poly.pdbx_seq_one_letter_code
_entity_poly.pdbx_strand_id
1 'polypeptide(L)'
;MNKLKYFCLGGACIVSLVTSWAMVHYGPQSAILFAGIFGLGSTALPSVLSRMKYYVTRIYSRYLSSGPRHGPGEGTIFVSTSPVEDAFEYLEAAYTAIDRDDTYESVTREEFSEGPGLSVIYAGFHNSFVRVSNTGMVVVTGASERSIDVVDTLRGIKDIRFEQTNRSPFVGYTPIRGAARVFLSVFVAIALMSSIVMIGGGAYPNDAYNPAERTVLMGIDAHGDLNPRVSATDTTLTRVAFLVSIVEEESTEIGWAQNKTTEIERHSQQALAVSQEARELLGSVASSDPTTAQREQIKSLRVQLTSAEAAVVTAVDEKTRSENVTSTTTIDETTRELAEE
;
A
#
# COMPACT_ATOMS: atom_id res chain seq x y z
N MET A 1 6.32 13.95 12.93
CA MET A 1 5.38 14.13 11.79
C MET A 1 5.35 12.87 10.91
N ASN A 2 4.17 12.23 10.75
CA ASN A 2 4.02 10.93 10.07
C ASN A 2 3.98 11.07 8.53
N LYS A 3 5.13 11.33 7.89
CA LYS A 3 5.23 11.42 6.41
C LYS A 3 4.60 10.22 5.67
N LEU A 4 4.65 9.03 6.28
CA LEU A 4 4.03 7.82 5.72
C LEU A 4 2.49 7.92 5.65
N LYS A 5 1.85 8.55 6.64
CA LYS A 5 0.38 8.73 6.64
C LYS A 5 -0.04 9.63 5.47
N TYR A 6 0.69 10.72 5.23
CA TYR A 6 0.43 11.60 4.10
C TYR A 6 0.72 10.94 2.76
N PHE A 7 1.76 10.11 2.67
CA PHE A 7 2.03 9.31 1.47
C PHE A 7 0.88 8.34 1.16
N CYS A 8 0.40 7.59 2.16
CA CYS A 8 -0.75 6.69 1.99
C CYS A 8 -2.02 7.46 1.61
N LEU A 9 -2.31 8.59 2.28
CA LEU A 9 -3.49 9.40 1.98
C LEU A 9 -3.44 10.02 0.58
N GLY A 10 -2.30 10.60 0.19
CA GLY A 10 -2.12 11.18 -1.13
C GLY A 10 -2.22 10.12 -2.23
N GLY A 11 -1.53 8.98 -2.07
CA GLY A 11 -1.61 7.86 -2.99
C GLY A 11 -3.02 7.30 -3.14
N ALA A 12 -3.73 7.08 -2.03
CA ALA A 12 -5.11 6.61 -2.06
C ALA A 12 -6.07 7.62 -2.69
N CYS A 13 -5.87 8.93 -2.48
CA CYS A 13 -6.64 9.96 -3.16
C CYS A 13 -6.43 9.89 -4.68
N ILE A 14 -5.18 9.77 -5.13
CA ILE A 14 -4.87 9.63 -6.57
C ILE A 14 -5.54 8.39 -7.14
N VAL A 15 -5.36 7.22 -6.52
CA VAL A 15 -6.00 5.97 -6.99
C VAL A 15 -7.52 6.12 -7.01
N SER A 16 -8.12 6.73 -5.99
CA SER A 16 -9.57 6.94 -5.94
C SER A 16 -10.08 7.85 -7.05
N LEU A 17 -9.35 8.93 -7.37
CA LEU A 17 -9.69 9.82 -8.48
C LEU A 17 -9.57 9.09 -9.82
N VAL A 18 -8.47 8.35 -10.05
CA VAL A 18 -8.27 7.58 -11.28
C VAL A 18 -9.32 6.47 -11.42
N THR A 19 -9.63 5.74 -10.34
CA THR A 19 -10.70 4.73 -10.33
C THR A 19 -12.05 5.35 -10.66
N SER A 20 -12.38 6.51 -10.08
CA SER A 20 -13.67 7.17 -10.33
C SER A 20 -13.78 7.64 -11.77
N TRP A 21 -12.72 8.24 -12.31
CA TRP A 21 -12.66 8.61 -13.73
C TRP A 21 -12.80 7.37 -14.63
N ALA A 22 -12.05 6.30 -14.35
CA ALA A 22 -12.09 5.07 -15.13
C ALA A 22 -13.47 4.39 -15.09
N MET A 23 -14.17 4.42 -13.95
CA MET A 23 -15.55 3.91 -13.86
C MET A 23 -16.53 4.69 -14.72
N VAL A 24 -16.34 6.01 -14.85
CA VAL A 24 -17.18 6.85 -15.70
C VAL A 24 -16.85 6.63 -17.17
N HIS A 25 -15.56 6.55 -17.52
CA HIS A 25 -15.10 6.43 -18.90
C HIS A 25 -15.30 5.03 -19.49
N TYR A 26 -14.91 3.97 -18.77
CA TYR A 26 -14.92 2.59 -19.24
C TYR A 26 -16.08 1.74 -18.67
N GLY A 27 -16.81 2.27 -17.69
CA GLY A 27 -17.87 1.55 -16.99
C GLY A 27 -17.38 0.69 -15.80
N PRO A 28 -18.31 0.03 -15.09
CA PRO A 28 -17.99 -0.72 -13.87
C PRO A 28 -17.41 -2.10 -14.20
N GLN A 29 -16.08 -2.19 -14.23
CA GLN A 29 -15.34 -3.45 -14.33
C GLN A 29 -14.88 -3.93 -12.94
N SER A 30 -14.87 -5.25 -12.71
CA SER A 30 -14.45 -5.82 -11.43
C SER A 30 -13.01 -5.44 -11.06
N ALA A 31 -12.10 -5.43 -12.03
CA ALA A 31 -10.71 -5.01 -11.84
C ALA A 31 -10.59 -3.55 -11.36
N ILE A 32 -11.39 -2.64 -11.93
CA ILE A 32 -11.42 -1.21 -11.55
C ILE A 32 -11.99 -1.06 -10.13
N LEU A 33 -13.06 -1.81 -9.79
CA LEU A 33 -13.62 -1.84 -8.44
C LEU A 33 -12.61 -2.34 -7.39
N PHE A 34 -11.92 -3.44 -7.68
CA PHE A 34 -10.91 -3.99 -6.78
C PHE A 34 -9.71 -3.05 -6.61
N ALA A 35 -9.28 -2.36 -7.67
CA ALA A 35 -8.24 -1.35 -7.58
C ALA A 35 -8.61 -0.21 -6.63
N GLY A 36 -9.86 0.27 -6.69
CA GLY A 36 -10.37 1.28 -5.75
C GLY A 36 -10.38 0.81 -4.30
N ILE A 37 -10.89 -0.41 -4.04
CA ILE A 37 -10.90 -1.01 -2.69
C ILE A 37 -9.47 -1.17 -2.16
N PHE A 38 -8.55 -1.66 -2.99
CA PHE A 38 -7.16 -1.88 -2.61
C PHE A 38 -6.41 -0.56 -2.34
N GLY A 39 -6.62 0.44 -3.20
CA GLY A 39 -6.12 1.80 -3.04
C GLY A 39 -6.59 2.45 -1.74
N LEU A 40 -7.89 2.36 -1.44
CA LEU A 40 -8.45 2.86 -0.17
C LEU A 40 -7.93 2.09 1.04
N GLY A 41 -7.81 0.76 0.93
CA GLY A 41 -7.28 -0.11 1.98
C GLY A 41 -5.84 0.24 2.40
N SER A 42 -5.04 0.79 1.47
CA SER A 42 -3.66 1.24 1.76
C SER A 42 -3.58 2.34 2.82
N THR A 43 -4.65 3.13 3.01
CA THR A 43 -4.72 4.17 4.06
C THR A 43 -4.77 3.59 5.47
N ALA A 44 -5.37 2.41 5.62
CA ALA A 44 -5.52 1.72 6.89
C ALA A 44 -4.29 0.88 7.26
N LEU A 45 -3.44 0.55 6.29
CA LEU A 45 -2.31 -0.38 6.44
C LEU A 45 -1.37 -0.02 7.61
N PRO A 46 -0.91 1.23 7.78
CA PRO A 46 -0.02 1.60 8.89
C PRO A 46 -0.68 1.38 10.26
N SER A 47 -1.97 1.71 10.37
CA SER A 47 -2.74 1.55 11.61
C SER A 47 -2.99 0.07 11.91
N VAL A 48 -3.39 -0.72 10.92
CA VAL A 48 -3.61 -2.16 11.07
C VAL A 48 -2.33 -2.87 11.48
N LEU A 49 -1.21 -2.60 10.83
CA LEU A 49 0.07 -3.22 11.16
C LEU A 49 0.58 -2.82 12.56
N SER A 50 0.39 -1.57 12.97
CA SER A 50 0.74 -1.14 14.34
C SER A 50 -0.08 -1.88 15.41
N ARG A 51 -1.37 -2.09 15.15
CA ARG A 51 -2.25 -2.88 16.02
C ARG A 51 -1.85 -4.34 16.02
N MET A 52 -1.59 -4.93 14.85
CA MET A 52 -1.17 -6.31 14.71
C MET A 52 0.14 -6.56 15.46
N LYS A 53 1.16 -5.71 15.29
CA LYS A 53 2.41 -5.77 16.05
C LYS A 53 2.17 -5.75 17.55
N TYR A 54 1.31 -4.86 18.04
CA TYR A 54 0.94 -4.80 19.45
C TYR A 54 0.32 -6.12 19.94
N TYR A 55 -0.68 -6.65 19.23
CA TYR A 55 -1.32 -7.92 19.61
C TYR A 55 -0.36 -9.11 19.56
N VAL A 56 0.51 -9.19 18.54
CA VAL A 56 1.53 -10.25 18.42
C VAL A 56 2.52 -10.16 19.58
N THR A 57 3.05 -8.97 19.87
CA THR A 57 3.96 -8.75 21.00
C THR A 57 3.28 -9.09 22.33
N ARG A 58 1.99 -8.77 22.46
CA ARG A 58 1.17 -9.09 23.63
C ARG A 58 0.93 -10.59 23.81
N ILE A 59 0.70 -11.33 22.73
CA ILE A 59 0.52 -12.79 22.78
C ILE A 59 1.86 -13.46 23.09
N TYR A 60 2.93 -13.02 22.42
CA TYR A 60 4.27 -13.58 22.58
C TYR A 60 4.81 -13.36 23.99
N SER A 61 4.63 -12.16 24.55
CA SER A 61 4.99 -11.88 25.96
C SER A 61 4.20 -12.76 26.93
N ARG A 62 2.90 -13.00 26.72
CA ARG A 62 2.13 -13.95 27.54
C ARG A 62 2.68 -15.38 27.47
N TYR A 63 3.07 -15.82 26.27
CA TYR A 63 3.61 -17.16 26.06
C TYR A 63 4.98 -17.33 26.75
N LEU A 64 5.88 -16.36 26.63
CA LEU A 64 7.18 -16.37 27.32
C LEU A 64 7.05 -16.22 28.84
N SER A 65 6.03 -15.50 29.32
CA SER A 65 5.72 -15.37 30.75
C SER A 65 5.05 -16.63 31.35
N SER A 66 4.83 -17.68 30.54
CA SER A 66 4.25 -18.96 30.99
C SER A 66 5.30 -19.97 31.49
N GLY A 67 6.56 -19.54 31.68
CA GLY A 67 7.55 -20.26 32.50
C GLY A 67 7.14 -20.32 33.97
N PRO A 68 7.84 -21.11 34.83
CA PRO A 68 7.41 -21.38 36.20
C PRO A 68 7.08 -20.07 36.91
N ARG A 69 5.85 -19.97 37.41
CA ARG A 69 5.36 -18.86 38.24
C ARG A 69 6.42 -18.57 39.30
N HIS A 70 7.10 -17.43 39.16
CA HIS A 70 7.76 -16.84 40.31
C HIS A 70 6.65 -16.42 41.29
N GLY A 71 6.95 -16.49 42.59
CA GLY A 71 5.97 -16.57 43.68
C GLY A 71 4.92 -15.45 43.72
N PRO A 72 3.98 -15.52 44.67
CA PRO A 72 2.90 -14.54 44.82
C PRO A 72 3.43 -13.14 45.19
N GLY A 73 3.92 -12.38 44.20
CA GLY A 73 4.16 -10.94 44.29
C GLY A 73 5.43 -10.38 43.62
N GLU A 74 6.13 -11.16 42.80
CA GLU A 74 7.14 -10.60 41.88
C GLU A 74 6.46 -10.03 40.61
N GLY A 75 6.74 -8.76 40.29
CA GLY A 75 6.27 -8.07 39.08
C GLY A 75 4.82 -7.54 39.15
N THR A 76 4.39 -7.06 40.31
CA THR A 76 3.00 -6.64 40.53
C THR A 76 2.74 -5.21 40.02
N ILE A 77 1.78 -5.11 39.09
CA ILE A 77 1.23 -3.84 38.64
C ILE A 77 -0.14 -3.69 39.29
N PHE A 78 -0.35 -2.60 40.02
CA PHE A 78 -1.66 -2.22 40.55
C PHE A 78 -2.16 -1.01 39.79
N VAL A 79 -3.40 -1.06 39.32
CA VAL A 79 -4.03 0.04 38.59
C VAL A 79 -5.29 0.45 39.31
N SER A 80 -5.56 1.75 39.39
CA SER A 80 -6.76 2.26 40.04
C SER A 80 -8.07 1.76 39.40
N THR A 81 -9.12 1.76 40.19
CA THR A 81 -10.56 1.65 39.88
C THR A 81 -11.06 2.57 38.79
N SER A 82 -10.61 3.80 38.99
CA SER A 82 -11.19 5.02 38.51
C SER A 82 -10.06 6.02 38.24
N PRO A 83 -10.26 6.94 37.28
CA PRO A 83 -9.30 7.98 37.02
C PRO A 83 -9.30 9.04 38.13
N VAL A 84 -8.16 9.66 38.37
CA VAL A 84 -8.04 10.89 39.16
C VAL A 84 -8.27 12.11 38.26
N GLU A 85 -8.99 13.10 38.77
CA GLU A 85 -9.33 14.33 38.03
C GLU A 85 -8.11 15.24 37.84
N ASP A 86 -7.27 15.35 38.88
CA ASP A 86 -6.01 16.10 38.86
C ASP A 86 -4.85 15.18 39.25
N ALA A 87 -4.02 14.84 38.26
CA ALA A 87 -2.87 13.97 38.44
C ALA A 87 -1.78 14.61 39.31
N PHE A 88 -1.58 15.93 39.21
CA PHE A 88 -0.55 16.63 39.97
C PHE A 88 -0.96 16.74 41.44
N GLU A 89 -2.19 17.16 41.70
CA GLU A 89 -2.73 17.22 43.06
C GLU A 89 -2.69 15.84 43.73
N TYR A 90 -3.05 14.78 43.01
CA TYR A 90 -2.99 13.42 43.54
C TYR A 90 -1.56 12.98 43.87
N LEU A 91 -0.59 13.24 42.98
CA LEU A 91 0.81 12.87 43.21
C LEU A 91 1.43 13.66 44.38
N GLU A 92 1.04 14.92 44.59
CA GLU A 92 1.49 15.70 45.76
C GLU A 92 0.88 15.19 47.08
N ALA A 93 -0.39 14.80 47.05
CA ALA A 93 -1.02 14.16 48.20
C ALA A 93 -0.40 12.79 48.49
N ALA A 94 -0.09 12.00 47.45
CA ALA A 94 0.63 10.73 47.53
C ALA A 94 2.03 10.89 48.12
N TYR A 95 2.78 11.88 47.64
CA TYR A 95 4.09 12.22 48.19
C TYR A 95 3.99 12.51 49.69
N THR A 96 3.05 13.37 50.08
CA THR A 96 2.88 13.77 51.48
C THR A 96 2.45 12.61 52.39
N ALA A 97 1.59 11.71 51.89
CA ALA A 97 1.14 10.54 52.64
C ALA A 97 2.28 9.53 52.85
N ILE A 98 3.05 9.27 51.80
CA ILE A 98 4.18 8.31 51.83
C ILE A 98 5.35 8.87 52.64
N ASP A 99 5.67 10.16 52.52
CA ASP A 99 6.76 10.81 53.27
C ASP A 99 6.51 10.85 54.79
N ARG A 100 5.24 10.80 55.21
CA ARG A 100 4.84 10.78 56.62
C ARG A 100 4.73 9.37 57.22
N ASP A 101 4.78 8.35 56.39
CA ASP A 101 4.63 6.95 56.78
C ASP A 101 6.02 6.35 57.02
N ASP A 102 6.28 5.91 58.25
CA ASP A 102 7.57 5.38 58.70
C ASP A 102 7.91 4.00 58.11
N THR A 103 6.97 3.41 57.36
CA THR A 103 7.17 2.17 56.60
C THR A 103 8.14 2.36 55.43
N TYR A 104 8.28 3.57 54.90
CA TYR A 104 9.11 3.87 53.72
C TYR A 104 10.38 4.63 54.10
N GLU A 105 11.46 4.37 53.37
CA GLU A 105 12.75 5.03 53.63
C GLU A 105 12.84 6.41 52.99
N SER A 106 12.31 6.53 51.77
CA SER A 106 12.22 7.80 51.08
C SER A 106 11.23 7.75 49.94
N VAL A 107 10.66 8.91 49.62
CA VAL A 107 9.91 9.14 48.40
C VAL A 107 10.52 10.30 47.64
N THR A 108 10.75 10.12 46.35
CA THR A 108 11.31 11.13 45.46
C THR A 108 10.39 11.38 44.28
N ARG A 109 10.37 12.63 43.81
CA ARG A 109 9.67 12.99 42.58
C ARG A 109 10.59 12.70 41.41
N GLU A 110 10.09 11.97 40.43
CA GLU A 110 10.81 11.64 39.19
C GLU A 110 9.98 12.02 37.97
N GLU A 111 10.67 12.32 36.87
CA GLU A 111 10.04 12.61 35.59
C GLU A 111 10.11 11.36 34.68
N PHE A 112 8.94 10.80 34.35
CA PHE A 112 8.81 9.65 33.48
C PHE A 112 8.40 10.09 32.07
N SER A 113 8.48 9.16 31.11
CA SER A 113 8.04 9.41 29.73
C SER A 113 6.55 9.80 29.60
N GLU A 114 5.75 9.44 30.60
CA GLU A 114 4.31 9.71 30.69
C GLU A 114 3.98 10.95 31.52
N GLY A 115 4.97 11.56 32.19
CA GLY A 115 4.80 12.73 33.05
C GLY A 115 5.42 12.55 34.45
N PRO A 116 5.12 13.45 35.39
CA PRO A 116 5.58 13.36 36.77
C PRO A 116 5.11 12.07 37.45
N GLY A 117 5.95 11.52 38.32
CA GLY A 117 5.63 10.37 39.16
C GLY A 117 6.47 10.34 40.43
N LEU A 118 6.28 9.31 41.23
CA LEU A 118 7.00 9.08 42.48
C LEU A 118 7.80 7.78 42.41
N SER A 119 8.99 7.83 42.98
CA SER A 119 9.85 6.68 43.24
C SER A 119 9.95 6.50 44.75
N VAL A 120 9.43 5.37 45.24
CA VAL A 120 9.27 5.04 46.66
C VAL A 120 10.26 3.93 47.00
N ILE A 121 11.20 4.22 47.88
CA ILE A 121 12.22 3.27 48.32
C ILE A 121 11.78 2.66 49.65
N TYR A 122 11.86 1.34 49.72
CA TYR A 122 11.61 0.58 50.95
C TYR A 122 12.68 -0.51 51.12
N ALA A 123 13.10 -0.73 52.37
CA ALA A 123 14.07 -1.76 52.75
C ALA A 123 15.40 -1.72 51.96
N GLY A 124 15.95 -0.54 51.70
CA GLY A 124 17.31 -0.28 51.23
C GLY A 124 17.59 -0.51 49.74
N PHE A 125 16.82 -1.37 49.06
CA PHE A 125 17.10 -1.75 47.67
C PHE A 125 15.89 -2.07 46.81
N HIS A 126 14.67 -2.00 47.35
CA HIS A 126 13.45 -2.22 46.57
C HIS A 126 12.73 -0.90 46.31
N ASN A 127 12.35 -0.69 45.05
CA ASN A 127 11.64 0.50 44.62
C ASN A 127 10.25 0.14 44.09
N SER A 128 9.28 0.96 44.45
CA SER A 128 7.95 1.02 43.84
C SER A 128 7.79 2.37 43.16
N PHE A 129 7.14 2.37 42.01
CA PHE A 129 6.89 3.58 41.23
C PHE A 129 5.41 3.87 41.19
N VAL A 130 5.00 5.07 41.60
CA VAL A 130 3.63 5.57 41.50
C VAL A 130 3.55 6.56 40.34
N ARG A 131 2.71 6.28 39.36
CA ARG A 131 2.59 7.06 38.13
C ARG A 131 1.12 7.23 37.77
N VAL A 132 0.80 8.25 36.97
CA VAL A 132 -0.56 8.46 36.45
C VAL A 132 -0.55 8.31 34.93
N SER A 133 -1.47 7.51 34.38
CA SER A 133 -1.61 7.33 32.93
C SER A 133 -2.24 8.55 32.27
N ASN A 134 -2.13 8.65 30.95
CA ASN A 134 -2.81 9.69 30.16
C ASN A 134 -4.35 9.67 30.29
N THR A 135 -4.93 8.56 30.78
CA THR A 135 -6.37 8.45 31.05
C THR A 135 -6.71 8.74 32.51
N GLY A 136 -5.77 9.26 33.30
CA GLY A 136 -5.94 9.59 34.71
C GLY A 136 -5.81 8.38 35.66
N MET A 137 -5.42 7.20 35.18
CA MET A 137 -5.36 6.01 36.05
C MET A 137 -4.08 6.01 36.87
N VAL A 138 -4.18 5.84 38.18
CA VAL A 138 -3.01 5.70 39.06
C VAL A 138 -2.47 4.29 38.91
N VAL A 139 -1.15 4.17 38.77
CA VAL A 139 -0.47 2.91 38.53
C VAL A 139 0.70 2.80 39.49
N VAL A 140 0.71 1.72 40.26
CA VAL A 140 1.85 1.33 41.08
C VAL A 140 2.54 0.15 40.42
N THR A 141 3.84 0.27 40.19
CA THR A 141 4.68 -0.82 39.66
C THR A 141 5.86 -1.04 40.58
N GLY A 142 6.10 -2.27 41.04
CA GLY A 142 7.28 -2.59 41.84
C GLY A 142 7.73 -4.02 41.62
N ALA A 143 8.95 -4.31 42.06
CA ALA A 143 9.59 -5.60 41.88
C ALA A 143 9.37 -6.57 43.05
N SER A 144 8.73 -6.12 44.15
CA SER A 144 8.53 -6.95 45.34
C SER A 144 7.08 -6.94 45.84
N GLU A 145 6.73 -7.97 46.61
CA GLU A 145 5.44 -8.18 47.27
C GLU A 145 4.94 -6.96 48.03
N ARG A 146 5.86 -6.14 48.57
CA ARG A 146 5.57 -4.92 49.34
C ARG A 146 5.06 -3.75 48.51
N SER A 147 4.95 -3.91 47.18
CA SER A 147 4.25 -2.93 46.34
C SER A 147 2.78 -2.75 46.76
N ILE A 148 2.19 -3.75 47.42
CA ILE A 148 0.85 -3.67 48.01
C ILE A 148 0.78 -2.67 49.17
N ASP A 149 1.86 -2.51 49.94
CA ASP A 149 1.89 -1.59 51.08
C ASP A 149 1.77 -0.14 50.56
N VAL A 150 2.46 0.19 49.47
CA VAL A 150 2.31 1.49 48.78
C VAL A 150 0.88 1.70 48.30
N VAL A 151 0.24 0.66 47.76
CA VAL A 151 -1.15 0.72 47.31
C VAL A 151 -2.10 0.97 48.48
N ASP A 152 -1.86 0.34 49.64
CA ASP A 152 -2.68 0.52 50.83
C ASP A 152 -2.60 1.94 51.39
N THR A 153 -1.41 2.55 51.39
CA THR A 153 -1.24 3.97 51.75
C THR A 153 -1.96 4.88 50.74
N LEU A 154 -1.89 4.58 49.44
CA LEU A 154 -2.57 5.36 48.40
C LEU A 154 -4.10 5.25 48.44
N ARG A 155 -4.66 4.11 48.87
CA ARG A 155 -6.10 3.92 49.07
C ARG A 155 -6.68 4.92 50.09
N GLY A 156 -5.86 5.37 51.05
CA GLY A 156 -6.28 6.30 52.11
C GLY A 156 -6.42 7.76 51.68
N ILE A 157 -5.95 8.16 50.50
CA ILE A 157 -5.82 9.58 50.11
C ILE A 157 -7.09 10.16 49.49
N LYS A 158 -7.62 9.45 48.49
CA LYS A 158 -8.92 9.68 47.85
C LYS A 158 -9.43 8.27 47.61
N ASP A 159 -10.64 7.94 48.03
CA ASP A 159 -11.26 6.59 48.08
C ASP A 159 -11.22 5.83 46.73
N ILE A 160 -10.00 5.45 46.34
CA ILE A 160 -9.62 4.90 45.04
C ILE A 160 -9.20 3.48 45.32
N ARG A 161 -9.95 2.56 44.72
CA ARG A 161 -9.62 1.14 44.78
C ARG A 161 -8.52 0.83 43.77
N PHE A 162 -7.78 -0.22 44.01
CA PHE A 162 -6.74 -0.70 43.10
C PHE A 162 -6.96 -2.17 42.80
N GLU A 163 -6.80 -2.54 41.54
CA GLU A 163 -6.81 -3.92 41.07
C GLU A 163 -5.39 -4.33 40.65
N GLN A 164 -4.98 -5.51 41.11
CA GLN A 164 -3.75 -6.15 40.64
C GLN A 164 -3.97 -6.65 39.22
N THR A 165 -3.04 -6.33 38.32
CA THR A 165 -3.11 -6.70 36.92
C THR A 165 -1.73 -7.03 36.37
N ASN A 166 -1.68 -7.84 35.32
CA ASN A 166 -0.46 -8.07 34.54
C ASN A 166 -0.40 -7.13 33.33
N ARG A 167 -1.24 -6.09 33.30
CA ARG A 167 -1.39 -5.17 32.16
C ARG A 167 -1.03 -3.76 32.61
N SER A 168 0.15 -3.30 32.21
CA SER A 168 0.51 -1.89 32.36
C SER A 168 -0.31 -1.05 31.38
N PRO A 169 -1.01 0.01 31.85
CA PRO A 169 -1.72 0.95 30.97
C PRO A 169 -0.75 1.88 30.22
N PHE A 170 0.55 1.81 30.51
CA PHE A 170 1.60 2.57 29.81
C PHE A 170 2.06 1.91 28.50
N VAL A 171 1.75 0.63 28.28
CA VAL A 171 2.11 -0.07 27.03
C VAL A 171 1.10 0.27 25.93
N GLY A 172 1.35 1.37 25.24
CA GLY A 172 0.57 1.82 24.09
C GLY A 172 1.01 1.22 22.74
N TYR A 173 0.29 1.58 21.67
CA TYR A 173 0.70 1.24 20.30
C TYR A 173 2.01 1.95 19.96
N THR A 174 3.09 1.19 19.78
CA THR A 174 4.33 1.78 19.25
C THR A 174 4.18 1.97 17.74
N PRO A 175 4.32 3.20 17.21
CA PRO A 175 4.30 3.42 15.77
C PRO A 175 5.46 2.68 15.10
N ILE A 176 5.27 2.28 13.85
CA ILE A 176 6.33 1.64 13.05
C ILE A 176 7.44 2.68 12.81
N ARG A 177 8.65 2.38 13.29
CA ARG A 177 9.83 3.24 13.21
C ARG A 177 10.99 2.51 12.51
N GLY A 178 11.99 3.27 12.07
CA GLY A 178 13.21 2.74 11.47
C GLY A 178 12.97 2.01 10.14
N ALA A 179 13.76 0.95 9.89
CA ALA A 179 13.74 0.19 8.63
C ALA A 179 12.36 -0.35 8.25
N ALA A 180 11.57 -0.83 9.22
CA ALA A 180 10.20 -1.32 8.97
C ALA A 180 9.28 -0.26 8.34
N ARG A 181 9.52 1.02 8.62
CA ARG A 181 8.78 2.12 7.98
C ARG A 181 9.14 2.27 6.51
N VAL A 182 10.41 2.06 6.15
CA VAL A 182 10.88 2.13 4.76
C VAL A 182 10.28 0.97 3.96
N PHE A 183 10.37 -0.26 4.48
CA PHE A 183 9.74 -1.42 3.84
C PHE A 183 8.23 -1.25 3.66
N LEU A 184 7.53 -0.72 4.67
CA LEU A 184 6.11 -0.41 4.55
C LEU A 184 5.83 0.66 3.49
N SER A 185 6.71 1.67 3.35
CA SER A 185 6.57 2.70 2.32
C SER A 185 6.72 2.10 0.92
N VAL A 186 7.72 1.22 0.72
CA VAL A 186 7.93 0.48 -0.54
C VAL A 186 6.73 -0.42 -0.84
N PHE A 187 6.25 -1.16 0.15
CA PHE A 187 5.07 -2.02 -0.02
C PHE A 187 3.83 -1.22 -0.42
N VAL A 188 3.58 -0.08 0.23
CA VAL A 188 2.48 0.82 -0.15
C VAL A 188 2.67 1.37 -1.56
N ALA A 189 3.89 1.75 -1.93
CA ALA A 189 4.16 2.22 -3.29
C ALA A 189 3.85 1.15 -4.34
N ILE A 190 4.30 -0.10 -4.11
CA ILE A 190 3.98 -1.24 -4.98
C ILE A 190 2.46 -1.45 -5.05
N ALA A 191 1.77 -1.43 -3.91
CA ALA A 191 0.33 -1.62 -3.87
C ALA A 191 -0.45 -0.54 -4.66
N LEU A 192 -0.02 0.72 -4.56
CA LEU A 192 -0.59 1.82 -5.34
C LEU A 192 -0.32 1.65 -6.84
N MET A 193 0.91 1.29 -7.22
CA MET A 193 1.26 1.02 -8.62
C MET A 193 0.47 -0.16 -9.18
N SER A 194 0.34 -1.26 -8.44
CA SER A 194 -0.50 -2.40 -8.83
C SER A 194 -1.96 -2.00 -9.00
N SER A 195 -2.48 -1.06 -8.20
CA SER A 195 -3.84 -0.53 -8.39
C SER A 195 -3.99 0.15 -9.74
N ILE A 196 -3.02 0.98 -10.16
CA ILE A 196 -3.03 1.62 -11.48
C ILE A 196 -2.99 0.59 -12.61
N VAL A 197 -2.14 -0.43 -12.48
CA VAL A 197 -2.06 -1.54 -13.46
C VAL A 197 -3.39 -2.29 -13.55
N MET A 198 -4.06 -2.55 -12.43
CA MET A 198 -5.38 -3.19 -12.41
C MET A 198 -6.46 -2.33 -13.10
N ILE A 199 -6.39 -1.00 -12.96
CA ILE A 199 -7.31 -0.10 -13.67
C ILE A 199 -7.07 -0.19 -15.17
N GLY A 200 -5.80 -0.17 -15.63
CA GLY A 200 -5.46 -0.39 -17.04
C GLY A 200 -5.97 -1.74 -17.55
N GLY A 201 -5.80 -2.81 -16.77
CA GLY A 201 -6.35 -4.14 -17.06
C GLY A 201 -7.87 -4.16 -17.20
N GLY A 202 -8.58 -3.35 -16.41
CA GLY A 202 -10.03 -3.20 -16.53
C GLY A 202 -10.47 -2.31 -17.70
N ALA A 203 -9.69 -1.27 -18.04
CA ALA A 203 -9.96 -0.38 -19.18
C ALA A 203 -9.78 -1.11 -20.51
N TYR A 204 -8.75 -1.94 -20.61
CA TYR A 204 -8.43 -2.75 -21.79
C TYR A 204 -8.38 -4.23 -21.41
N PRO A 205 -9.52 -4.92 -21.35
CA PRO A 205 -9.59 -6.31 -20.89
C PRO A 205 -9.03 -7.31 -21.91
N ASN A 206 -8.88 -6.92 -23.18
CA ASN A 206 -8.35 -7.77 -24.24
C ASN A 206 -6.88 -8.17 -23.95
N ASP A 207 -6.54 -9.42 -24.21
CA ASP A 207 -5.21 -9.99 -24.02
C ASP A 207 -4.20 -9.58 -25.11
N ALA A 208 -4.66 -8.82 -26.12
CA ALA A 208 -3.80 -8.16 -27.10
C ALA A 208 -2.81 -7.14 -26.49
N TYR A 209 -2.99 -6.77 -25.22
CA TYR A 209 -2.14 -5.79 -24.55
C TYR A 209 -1.51 -6.37 -23.30
N ASN A 210 -0.21 -6.12 -23.11
CA ASN A 210 0.45 -6.39 -21.84
C ASN A 210 0.07 -5.31 -20.79
N PRO A 211 0.28 -5.57 -19.47
CA PRO A 211 -0.14 -4.63 -18.43
C PRO A 211 0.44 -3.21 -18.52
N ALA A 212 1.64 -3.05 -19.09
CA ALA A 212 2.27 -1.75 -19.29
C ALA A 212 1.59 -0.99 -20.43
N GLU A 213 1.35 -1.63 -21.57
CA GLU A 213 0.64 -1.05 -22.72
C GLU A 213 -0.77 -0.59 -22.34
N ARG A 214 -1.52 -1.41 -21.59
CA ARG A 214 -2.85 -1.04 -21.07
C ARG A 214 -2.78 0.23 -20.21
N THR A 215 -1.71 0.39 -19.43
CA THR A 215 -1.50 1.58 -18.59
C THR A 215 -1.17 2.81 -19.44
N VAL A 216 -0.39 2.66 -20.50
CA VAL A 216 -0.08 3.75 -21.44
C VAL A 216 -1.32 4.18 -22.21
N LEU A 217 -2.09 3.24 -22.76
CA LEU A 217 -3.37 3.51 -23.44
C LEU A 217 -4.34 4.27 -22.53
N MET A 218 -4.51 3.81 -21.28
CA MET A 218 -5.31 4.51 -20.28
C MET A 218 -4.77 5.92 -19.99
N GLY A 219 -3.45 6.10 -20.00
CA GLY A 219 -2.80 7.40 -19.84
C GLY A 219 -3.07 8.35 -21.01
N ILE A 220 -3.09 7.85 -22.24
CA ILE A 220 -3.45 8.61 -23.44
C ILE A 220 -4.90 9.10 -23.33
N ASP A 221 -5.81 8.23 -22.91
CA ASP A 221 -7.23 8.56 -22.71
C ASP A 221 -7.42 9.60 -21.62
N ALA A 222 -6.79 9.41 -20.46
CA ALA A 222 -6.81 10.37 -19.37
C ALA A 222 -6.26 11.74 -19.82
N HIS A 223 -5.22 11.76 -20.66
CA HIS A 223 -4.68 13.00 -21.19
C HIS A 223 -5.69 13.71 -22.12
N GLY A 224 -6.35 12.97 -23.00
CA GLY A 224 -7.39 13.51 -23.89
C GLY A 224 -8.58 14.08 -23.13
N ASP A 225 -9.04 13.38 -22.10
CA ASP A 225 -10.20 13.80 -21.30
C ASP A 225 -9.91 15.01 -20.40
N LEU A 226 -8.70 15.08 -19.83
CA LEU A 226 -8.38 16.07 -18.80
C LEU A 226 -7.69 17.31 -19.35
N ASN A 227 -7.15 17.26 -20.57
CA ASN A 227 -6.46 18.39 -21.19
C ASN A 227 -7.37 19.11 -22.20
N PRO A 228 -7.93 20.29 -21.88
CA PRO A 228 -8.84 21.00 -22.77
C PRO A 228 -8.18 21.54 -24.05
N ARG A 229 -6.86 21.40 -24.19
CA ARG A 229 -6.10 21.83 -25.37
C ARG A 229 -5.91 20.74 -26.42
N VAL A 230 -6.26 19.50 -26.10
CA VAL A 230 -6.09 18.34 -26.99
C VAL A 230 -7.46 17.94 -27.52
N SER A 231 -7.59 17.82 -28.84
CA SER A 231 -8.85 17.37 -29.44
C SER A 231 -8.97 15.85 -29.32
N ALA A 232 -10.21 15.33 -29.32
CA ALA A 232 -10.45 13.89 -29.35
C ALA A 232 -9.74 13.22 -30.55
N THR A 233 -9.72 13.89 -31.70
CA THR A 233 -8.99 13.45 -32.89
C THR A 233 -7.49 13.31 -32.63
N ASP A 234 -6.86 14.28 -31.96
CA ASP A 234 -5.44 14.21 -31.64
C ASP A 234 -5.13 13.10 -30.63
N THR A 235 -6.02 12.88 -29.65
CA THR A 235 -5.94 11.74 -28.73
C THR A 235 -6.02 10.41 -29.48
N THR A 236 -6.94 10.27 -30.44
CA THR A 236 -7.04 9.07 -31.28
C THR A 236 -5.79 8.86 -32.13
N LEU A 237 -5.25 9.91 -32.75
CA LEU A 237 -4.01 9.81 -33.52
C LEU A 237 -2.79 9.47 -32.63
N THR A 238 -2.76 9.97 -31.39
CA THR A 238 -1.74 9.59 -30.39
C THR A 238 -1.87 8.11 -30.00
N ARG A 239 -3.11 7.64 -29.82
CA ARG A 239 -3.38 6.22 -29.56
C ARG A 239 -2.89 5.35 -30.71
N VAL A 240 -3.24 5.69 -31.96
CA VAL A 240 -2.77 4.96 -33.14
C VAL A 240 -1.25 4.93 -33.20
N ALA A 241 -0.57 6.05 -32.95
CA ALA A 241 0.90 6.08 -32.94
C ALA A 241 1.48 5.09 -31.93
N PHE A 242 0.85 4.95 -30.76
CA PHE A 242 1.25 3.96 -29.77
C PHE A 242 0.95 2.52 -30.23
N LEU A 243 -0.20 2.26 -30.85
CA LEU A 243 -0.50 0.94 -31.42
C LEU A 243 0.50 0.53 -32.50
N VAL A 244 0.91 1.46 -33.36
CA VAL A 244 1.97 1.22 -34.37
C VAL A 244 3.28 0.80 -33.69
N SER A 245 3.66 1.45 -32.59
CA SER A 245 4.88 1.08 -31.86
C SER A 245 4.79 -0.32 -31.22
N ILE A 246 3.59 -0.76 -30.80
CA ILE A 246 3.39 -2.13 -30.32
C ILE A 246 3.62 -3.11 -31.48
N VAL A 247 3.03 -2.89 -32.66
CA VAL A 247 3.22 -3.77 -33.83
C VAL A 247 4.70 -3.85 -34.23
N GLU A 248 5.43 -2.73 -34.16
CA GLU A 248 6.88 -2.70 -34.40
C GLU A 248 7.65 -3.53 -33.36
N GLU A 249 7.30 -3.43 -32.07
CA GLU A 249 7.89 -4.22 -30.99
C GLU A 249 7.65 -5.72 -31.18
N GLU A 250 6.46 -6.13 -31.62
CA GLU A 250 6.14 -7.54 -31.89
C GLU A 250 7.07 -8.17 -32.93
N SER A 251 7.53 -7.41 -33.94
CA SER A 251 8.51 -7.91 -34.91
C SER A 251 9.86 -8.24 -34.24
N THR A 252 10.27 -7.45 -33.26
CA THR A 252 11.50 -7.66 -32.49
C THR A 252 11.36 -8.86 -31.57
N GLU A 253 10.23 -8.99 -30.88
CA GLU A 253 9.95 -10.11 -29.99
C GLU A 253 9.87 -11.45 -30.75
N ILE A 254 9.28 -11.47 -31.95
CA ILE A 254 9.32 -12.63 -32.85
C ILE A 254 10.77 -12.98 -33.20
N GLY A 255 11.60 -11.99 -33.52
CA GLY A 255 13.03 -12.18 -33.77
C GLY A 255 13.79 -12.78 -32.59
N TRP A 256 13.38 -12.46 -31.35
CA TRP A 256 14.00 -12.97 -30.12
C TRP A 256 13.43 -14.29 -29.63
N ALA A 257 12.25 -14.70 -30.08
CA ALA A 257 11.67 -15.99 -29.75
C ALA A 257 12.62 -17.12 -30.17
N GLN A 258 13.16 -17.84 -29.19
CA GLN A 258 14.16 -18.91 -29.37
C GLN A 258 13.50 -20.20 -29.92
N ASN A 259 13.06 -20.17 -31.19
CA ASN A 259 12.36 -21.24 -31.92
C ASN A 259 11.06 -21.71 -31.24
N LYS A 260 10.51 -20.92 -30.32
CA LYS A 260 9.29 -21.27 -29.58
C LYS A 260 8.06 -20.88 -30.41
N THR A 261 7.52 -21.85 -31.15
CA THR A 261 6.32 -21.68 -32.01
C THR A 261 5.17 -20.97 -31.29
N THR A 262 4.92 -21.30 -30.01
CA THR A 262 3.83 -20.69 -29.22
C THR A 262 4.06 -19.21 -28.91
N GLU A 263 5.32 -18.78 -28.75
CA GLU A 263 5.63 -17.36 -28.55
C GLU A 263 5.45 -16.62 -29.89
N ILE A 264 5.98 -17.16 -30.99
CA ILE A 264 5.84 -16.59 -32.33
C ILE A 264 4.36 -16.44 -32.72
N GLU A 265 3.55 -17.47 -32.50
CA GLU A 265 2.10 -17.44 -32.76
C GLU A 265 1.40 -16.35 -31.94
N ARG A 266 1.71 -16.26 -30.63
CA ARG A 266 1.13 -15.25 -29.74
C ARG A 266 1.47 -13.83 -30.21
N HIS A 267 2.74 -13.57 -30.51
CA HIS A 267 3.20 -12.26 -30.98
C HIS A 267 2.60 -11.89 -32.34
N SER A 268 2.47 -12.87 -33.25
CA SER A 268 1.83 -12.66 -34.56
C SER A 268 0.35 -12.29 -34.42
N GLN A 269 -0.40 -13.02 -33.59
CA GLN A 269 -1.81 -12.73 -33.31
C GLN A 269 -2.00 -11.37 -32.65
N GLN A 270 -1.11 -11.01 -31.73
CA GLN A 270 -1.11 -9.70 -31.09
C GLN A 270 -0.88 -8.58 -32.10
N ALA A 271 0.13 -8.73 -32.97
CA ALA A 271 0.40 -7.77 -34.04
C ALA A 271 -0.80 -7.59 -34.98
N LEU A 272 -1.48 -8.67 -35.37
CA LEU A 272 -2.68 -8.60 -36.20
C LEU A 272 -3.83 -7.86 -35.51
N ALA A 273 -4.16 -8.23 -34.27
CA ALA A 273 -5.25 -7.61 -33.54
C ALA A 273 -5.01 -6.09 -33.33
N VAL A 274 -3.78 -5.71 -32.97
CA VAL A 274 -3.39 -4.31 -32.77
C VAL A 274 -3.38 -3.54 -34.09
N SER A 275 -2.93 -4.16 -35.19
CA SER A 275 -2.94 -3.57 -36.52
C SER A 275 -4.37 -3.26 -36.98
N GLN A 276 -5.29 -4.22 -36.79
CA GLN A 276 -6.70 -4.02 -37.10
C GLN A 276 -7.30 -2.84 -36.32
N GLU A 277 -7.06 -2.76 -35.01
CA GLU A 277 -7.53 -1.64 -34.19
C GLU A 277 -6.94 -0.29 -34.67
N ALA A 278 -5.66 -0.25 -35.01
CA ALA A 278 -5.01 0.94 -35.54
C ALA A 278 -5.64 1.40 -36.87
N ARG A 279 -5.95 0.46 -37.78
CA ARG A 279 -6.62 0.74 -39.06
C ARG A 279 -8.04 1.27 -38.85
N GLU A 280 -8.81 0.67 -37.95
CA GLU A 280 -10.17 1.11 -37.62
C GLU A 280 -10.18 2.55 -37.09
N LEU A 281 -9.26 2.86 -36.17
CA LEU A 281 -9.11 4.22 -35.62
C LEU A 281 -8.66 5.23 -36.69
N LEU A 282 -7.70 4.87 -37.55
CA LEU A 282 -7.27 5.72 -38.67
C LEU A 282 -8.40 5.96 -39.68
N GLY A 283 -9.23 4.95 -39.95
CA GLY A 283 -10.41 5.04 -40.80
C GLY A 283 -11.46 5.98 -40.21
N SER A 284 -11.75 5.80 -38.93
CA SER A 284 -12.67 6.66 -38.16
C SER A 284 -12.23 8.13 -38.22
N VAL A 285 -10.98 8.42 -37.89
CA VAL A 285 -10.45 9.80 -37.92
C VAL A 285 -10.47 10.38 -39.34
N ALA A 286 -10.09 9.60 -40.36
CA ALA A 286 -10.12 10.07 -41.75
C ALA A 286 -11.52 10.46 -42.24
N SER A 287 -12.57 9.82 -41.69
CA SER A 287 -13.97 10.12 -42.02
C SER A 287 -14.54 11.35 -41.29
N SER A 288 -13.85 11.87 -40.28
CA SER A 288 -14.33 12.91 -39.35
C SER A 288 -13.93 14.35 -39.70
N ASP A 289 -13.73 14.64 -41.00
CA ASP A 289 -13.26 15.93 -41.54
C ASP A 289 -11.99 16.50 -40.85
N PRO A 290 -10.85 15.78 -40.92
CA PRO A 290 -9.62 16.18 -40.25
C PRO A 290 -9.01 17.46 -40.85
N THR A 291 -8.38 18.25 -39.97
CA THR A 291 -7.56 19.40 -40.38
C THR A 291 -6.41 18.96 -41.30
N THR A 292 -5.79 19.89 -42.02
CA THR A 292 -4.66 19.58 -42.91
C THR A 292 -3.50 18.92 -42.16
N ALA A 293 -3.18 19.38 -40.95
CA ALA A 293 -2.12 18.80 -40.13
C ALA A 293 -2.45 17.35 -39.73
N GLN A 294 -3.69 17.09 -39.30
CA GLN A 294 -4.16 15.75 -38.95
C GLN A 294 -4.17 14.82 -40.17
N ARG A 295 -4.52 15.31 -41.37
CA ARG A 295 -4.44 14.52 -42.62
C ARG A 295 -3.03 14.05 -42.94
N GLU A 296 -2.03 14.92 -42.79
CA GLU A 296 -0.63 14.53 -42.97
C GLU A 296 -0.19 13.52 -41.91
N GLN A 297 -0.63 13.70 -40.67
CA GLN A 297 -0.35 12.74 -39.59
C GLN A 297 -0.99 11.36 -39.86
N ILE A 298 -2.25 11.31 -40.30
CA ILE A 298 -2.94 10.07 -40.71
C ILE A 298 -2.14 9.37 -41.81
N LYS A 299 -1.72 10.11 -42.83
CA LYS A 299 -0.94 9.56 -43.94
C LYS A 299 0.40 9.00 -43.46
N SER A 300 1.11 9.72 -42.58
CA SER A 300 2.34 9.24 -41.96
C SER A 300 2.12 7.97 -41.15
N LEU A 301 1.08 7.93 -40.31
CA LEU A 301 0.77 6.78 -39.46
C LEU A 301 0.36 5.56 -40.27
N ARG A 302 -0.36 5.71 -41.39
CA ARG A 302 -0.65 4.61 -42.32
C ARG A 302 0.63 4.00 -42.89
N VAL A 303 1.57 4.85 -43.33
CA VAL A 303 2.86 4.37 -43.86
C VAL A 303 3.67 3.65 -42.78
N GLN A 304 3.70 4.18 -41.55
CA GLN A 304 4.40 3.55 -40.43
C GLN A 304 3.76 2.21 -40.06
N LEU A 305 2.43 2.14 -40.03
CA LEU A 305 1.69 0.92 -39.75
C LEU A 305 1.99 -0.18 -40.78
N THR A 306 1.89 0.12 -42.08
CA THR A 306 2.24 -0.83 -43.14
C THR A 306 3.71 -1.27 -43.05
N SER A 307 4.62 -0.37 -42.66
CA SER A 307 6.02 -0.72 -42.45
C SER A 307 6.22 -1.66 -41.26
N ALA A 308 5.48 -1.46 -40.16
CA ALA A 308 5.54 -2.31 -38.98
C ALA A 308 4.95 -3.71 -39.26
N GLU A 309 3.82 -3.77 -39.97
CA GLU A 309 3.19 -5.02 -40.42
C GLU A 309 4.14 -5.84 -41.32
N ALA A 310 4.79 -5.19 -42.28
CA ALA A 310 5.78 -5.83 -43.14
C ALA A 310 7.01 -6.34 -42.35
N ALA A 311 7.42 -5.64 -41.28
CA ALA A 311 8.49 -6.09 -40.40
C ALA A 311 8.10 -7.35 -39.63
N VAL A 312 6.86 -7.43 -39.12
CA VAL A 312 6.32 -8.65 -38.48
C VAL A 312 6.31 -9.81 -39.46
N VAL A 313 5.77 -9.63 -40.67
CA VAL A 313 5.76 -10.66 -41.72
C VAL A 313 7.17 -11.16 -42.02
N THR A 314 8.13 -10.23 -42.17
CA THR A 314 9.54 -10.57 -42.41
C THR A 314 10.14 -11.38 -41.26
N ALA A 315 9.89 -10.98 -40.01
CA ALA A 315 10.39 -11.68 -38.83
C ALA A 315 9.85 -13.10 -38.71
N VAL A 316 8.55 -13.31 -38.98
CA VAL A 316 7.93 -14.64 -39.02
C VAL A 316 8.54 -15.49 -40.12
N ASP A 317 8.67 -14.95 -41.33
CA ASP A 317 9.26 -15.62 -42.48
C ASP A 317 10.70 -16.08 -42.22
N GLU A 318 11.51 -15.22 -41.60
CA GLU A 318 12.87 -15.55 -41.20
C GLU A 318 12.91 -16.70 -40.21
N LYS A 319 12.03 -16.71 -39.20
CA LYS A 319 11.96 -17.78 -38.19
C LYS A 319 11.51 -19.11 -38.77
N THR A 320 10.48 -19.09 -39.61
CA THR A 320 9.96 -20.30 -40.26
C THR A 320 10.98 -20.92 -41.22
N ARG A 321 11.79 -20.10 -41.91
CA ARG A 321 12.81 -20.58 -42.86
C ARG A 321 14.13 -21.01 -42.20
N SER A 322 14.59 -20.31 -41.16
CA SER A 322 15.95 -20.47 -40.63
C SER A 322 16.06 -21.44 -39.45
N GLU A 323 14.99 -21.62 -38.67
CA GLU A 323 15.08 -22.19 -37.32
C GLU A 323 14.29 -23.50 -37.12
N ASN A 324 13.81 -24.13 -38.19
CA ASN A 324 12.98 -25.35 -38.15
C ASN A 324 11.74 -25.20 -37.24
N VAL A 325 11.19 -23.98 -37.14
CA VAL A 325 9.91 -23.75 -36.48
C VAL A 325 8.83 -24.32 -37.38
N THR A 326 8.02 -25.24 -36.86
CA THR A 326 6.85 -25.75 -37.59
C THR A 326 5.89 -24.59 -37.78
N SER A 327 5.67 -24.17 -39.04
CA SER A 327 4.59 -23.23 -39.33
C SER A 327 3.27 -23.88 -38.94
N THR A 328 2.47 -23.15 -38.17
CA THR A 328 1.10 -23.54 -37.83
C THR A 328 0.16 -22.86 -38.80
N THR A 329 -1.02 -23.45 -39.01
CA THR A 329 -2.09 -22.81 -39.81
C THR A 329 -2.37 -21.39 -39.33
N THR A 330 -2.31 -21.16 -38.02
CA THR A 330 -2.51 -19.84 -37.41
C THR A 330 -1.42 -18.83 -37.80
N ILE A 331 -0.16 -19.24 -37.79
CA ILE A 331 0.97 -18.37 -38.18
C ILE A 331 0.85 -18.03 -39.68
N ASP A 332 0.58 -19.02 -40.52
CA ASP A 332 0.42 -18.83 -41.97
C ASP A 332 -0.78 -17.91 -42.29
N GLU A 333 -1.91 -18.11 -41.63
CA GLU A 333 -3.12 -17.29 -41.80
C GLU A 333 -2.89 -15.84 -41.35
N THR A 334 -2.29 -15.65 -40.17
CA THR A 334 -1.98 -14.32 -39.63
C THR A 334 -1.00 -13.55 -40.51
N THR A 335 0.06 -14.23 -40.96
CA THR A 335 1.09 -13.63 -41.82
C THR A 335 0.50 -13.25 -43.18
N ARG A 336 -0.37 -14.09 -43.73
CA ARG A 336 -1.09 -13.81 -44.98
C ARG A 336 -2.02 -12.61 -44.82
N GLU A 337 -2.80 -12.54 -43.75
CA GLU A 337 -3.69 -11.40 -43.48
C GLU A 337 -2.92 -10.09 -43.29
N LEU A 338 -1.77 -10.11 -42.61
CA LEU A 338 -0.90 -8.95 -42.50
C LEU A 338 -0.27 -8.53 -43.84
N ALA A 339 -0.04 -9.47 -44.76
CA ALA A 339 0.59 -9.21 -46.06
C ALA A 339 -0.39 -8.80 -47.17
N GLU A 340 -1.68 -9.11 -47.02
CA GLU A 340 -2.74 -8.81 -48.00
C GLU A 340 -3.36 -7.41 -47.83
N GLU A 341 -3.11 -6.71 -46.72
CA GLU A 341 -3.70 -5.42 -46.37
C GLU A 341 -2.78 -4.20 -46.56
#